data_AF-A0A6P1XYP9-F1
#
_entry.id   AF-A0A6P1XYP9-F1
#
_cell.length_a   1.000
_cell.length_b   1.000
_cell.length_c   1.000
_cell.angle_alpha   90.00
_cell.angle_beta   90.00
_cell.angle_gamma   90.00
#
_symmetry.space_group_name_H-M   'P 1'
#
loop_
_entity.id
_entity.type
_entity.pdbx_description
1 polymer ?
#
loop_
_entity_poly.entity_id
_entity_poly.type
_entity_poly.pdbx_seq_one_letter_code
_entity_poly.pdbx_strand_id
1 'polypeptide(L)'
;MTILCNKVSKKNLDARKKSNIQKTDEFTHENIEIYEMLLNNLWKNKKREYFSYKVSIYLIVIYVILNIISFILKGQLFSNKAICILYNLYWMILLILLINTYNFIIDKKEWKFLQTKSSITFTDKYVLENNEKIKLVVYSNEDESWQFLSGRQLNTEDARVVALEEIIIKYPLYEVMYILPKGYVASKAKNKWIITKEQNV
;
A
#
# COMPACT_ATOMS: atom_id res chain seq x y z
N MET A 1 -38.67 -51.51 10.43
CA MET A 1 -37.48 -51.37 9.54
C MET A 1 -37.25 -49.92 9.07
N THR A 2 -38.18 -48.98 9.27
CA THR A 2 -38.12 -47.60 8.73
C THR A 2 -37.28 -46.63 9.57
N ILE A 3 -37.17 -46.85 10.89
CA ILE A 3 -36.46 -45.95 11.82
C ILE A 3 -34.93 -46.04 11.65
N LEU A 4 -34.41 -47.22 11.30
CA LEU A 4 -32.98 -47.46 11.09
C LEU A 4 -32.46 -46.77 9.81
N CYS A 5 -33.22 -46.82 8.71
CA CYS A 5 -32.84 -46.12 7.46
C CYS A 5 -32.76 -44.60 7.63
N ASN A 6 -33.69 -43.99 8.37
CA ASN A 6 -33.70 -42.54 8.58
C ASN A 6 -32.50 -42.05 9.41
N LYS A 7 -32.05 -42.85 10.39
CA LYS A 7 -30.91 -42.51 11.25
C LYS A 7 -29.57 -42.63 10.49
N VAL A 8 -29.45 -43.60 9.59
CA VAL A 8 -28.27 -43.78 8.73
C VAL A 8 -28.17 -42.68 7.67
N SER A 9 -29.29 -42.29 7.06
CA SER A 9 -29.34 -41.17 6.09
C SER A 9 -28.91 -39.83 6.73
N LYS A 10 -29.43 -39.52 7.92
CA LYS A 10 -29.10 -38.29 8.65
C LYS A 10 -27.62 -38.22 9.05
N LYS A 11 -27.06 -39.34 9.54
CA LYS A 11 -25.62 -39.44 9.89
C LYS A 11 -24.70 -39.22 8.67
N ASN A 12 -25.08 -39.72 7.50
CA ASN A 12 -24.31 -39.54 6.26
C ASN A 12 -24.39 -38.10 5.72
N LEU A 13 -25.54 -37.44 5.87
CA LEU A 13 -25.71 -36.01 5.56
C LEU A 13 -24.85 -35.13 6.47
N ASP A 14 -24.84 -35.41 7.77
CA ASP A 14 -24.03 -34.67 8.75
C ASP A 14 -22.52 -34.86 8.52
N ALA A 15 -22.09 -36.08 8.17
CA ALA A 15 -20.70 -36.37 7.82
C ALA A 15 -20.26 -35.67 6.53
N ARG A 16 -21.11 -35.67 5.49
CA ARG A 16 -20.84 -34.96 4.22
C ARG A 16 -20.82 -33.44 4.41
N LYS A 17 -21.68 -32.90 5.26
CA LYS A 17 -21.67 -31.48 5.63
C LYS A 17 -20.36 -31.12 6.35
N LYS A 18 -19.91 -31.94 7.30
CA LYS A 18 -18.66 -31.74 8.04
C LYS A 18 -17.42 -31.83 7.13
N SER A 19 -17.37 -32.78 6.20
CA SER A 19 -16.26 -32.89 5.24
C SER A 19 -16.21 -31.71 4.27
N ASN A 20 -17.37 -31.20 3.83
CA ASN A 20 -17.44 -30.03 2.95
C ASN A 20 -17.02 -28.75 3.67
N ILE A 21 -17.42 -28.57 4.94
CA ILE A 21 -16.96 -27.46 5.77
C ILE A 21 -15.44 -27.53 5.95
N GLN A 22 -14.90 -28.69 6.33
CA GLN A 22 -13.47 -28.88 6.53
C GLN A 22 -12.65 -28.61 5.25
N LYS A 23 -13.14 -29.05 4.09
CA LYS A 23 -12.50 -28.79 2.79
C LYS A 23 -12.58 -27.31 2.38
N THR A 24 -13.67 -26.63 2.73
CA THR A 24 -13.84 -25.18 2.49
C THR A 24 -12.94 -24.36 3.42
N ASP A 25 -12.80 -24.78 4.67
CA ASP A 25 -11.93 -24.14 5.66
C ASP A 25 -10.46 -24.27 5.25
N GLU A 26 -10.02 -25.46 4.83
CA GLU A 26 -8.66 -25.73 4.34
C GLU A 26 -8.34 -24.93 3.06
N PHE A 27 -9.26 -24.90 2.09
CA PHE A 27 -9.11 -24.08 0.87
C PHE A 27 -9.07 -22.58 1.18
N THR A 28 -9.91 -22.09 2.10
CA THR A 28 -9.86 -20.68 2.49
C THR A 28 -8.61 -20.34 3.28
N HIS A 29 -8.11 -21.26 4.11
CA HIS A 29 -6.88 -21.06 4.89
C HIS A 29 -5.64 -20.99 3.99
N GLU A 30 -5.50 -21.93 3.04
CA GLU A 30 -4.42 -21.92 2.04
C GLU A 30 -4.41 -20.62 1.22
N ASN A 31 -5.58 -20.17 0.79
CA ASN A 31 -5.70 -18.90 0.07
C ASN A 31 -5.30 -17.69 0.92
N ILE A 32 -5.68 -17.65 2.20
CA ILE A 32 -5.32 -16.55 3.12
C ILE A 32 -3.80 -16.46 3.31
N GLU A 33 -3.12 -17.60 3.50
CA GLU A 33 -1.67 -17.64 3.62
C GLU A 33 -0.98 -17.10 2.37
N ILE A 34 -1.50 -17.42 1.18
CA ILE A 34 -0.99 -16.89 -0.09
C ILE A 34 -1.17 -15.37 -0.14
N TYR A 35 -2.35 -14.85 0.18
CA TYR A 35 -2.58 -13.39 0.23
C TYR A 35 -1.68 -12.70 1.25
N GLU A 36 -1.48 -13.30 2.43
CA GLU A 36 -0.60 -12.75 3.46
C GLU A 36 0.86 -12.72 3.00
N MET A 37 1.34 -13.80 2.40
CA MET A 37 2.68 -13.88 1.83
C MET A 37 2.88 -12.83 0.73
N LEU A 38 1.91 -12.73 -0.18
CA LEU A 38 1.95 -11.79 -1.31
C LEU A 38 1.90 -10.34 -0.81
N LEU A 39 1.03 -10.03 0.16
CA LEU A 39 0.92 -8.71 0.77
C LEU A 39 2.23 -8.28 1.40
N ASN A 40 2.85 -9.15 2.20
CA ASN A 40 4.09 -8.85 2.89
C ASN A 40 5.26 -8.68 1.91
N ASN A 41 5.31 -9.46 0.82
CA ASN A 41 6.32 -9.32 -0.21
C ASN A 41 6.17 -7.99 -0.97
N LEU A 42 4.95 -7.67 -1.43
CA LEU A 42 4.66 -6.39 -2.08
C LEU A 42 4.96 -5.21 -1.17
N TRP A 43 4.58 -5.28 0.11
CA TRP A 43 4.86 -4.26 1.11
C TRP A 43 6.37 -4.03 1.29
N LYS A 44 7.16 -5.11 1.34
CA LYS A 44 8.63 -5.02 1.41
C LYS A 44 9.21 -4.36 0.16
N ASN A 45 8.74 -4.73 -1.02
CA ASN A 45 9.17 -4.15 -2.29
C ASN A 45 8.83 -2.66 -2.36
N LYS A 46 7.59 -2.30 -2.06
CA LYS A 46 7.12 -0.92 -2.05
C LYS A 46 7.88 -0.03 -1.07
N LYS A 47 8.23 -0.56 0.11
CA LYS A 47 9.10 0.13 1.06
C LYS A 47 10.49 0.40 0.49
N ARG A 48 11.09 -0.56 -0.22
CA ARG A 48 12.39 -0.38 -0.89
C ARG A 48 12.30 0.69 -1.97
N GLU A 49 11.30 0.62 -2.84
CA GLU A 49 11.04 1.62 -3.88
C GLU A 49 10.89 3.03 -3.29
N TYR A 50 10.06 3.17 -2.26
CA TYR A 50 9.81 4.45 -1.60
C TYR A 50 11.05 4.99 -0.87
N PHE A 51 11.84 4.11 -0.26
CA PHE A 51 13.12 4.49 0.34
C PHE A 51 14.11 4.98 -0.73
N SER A 52 14.28 4.23 -1.82
CA SER A 52 15.13 4.63 -2.94
C SER A 52 14.72 5.99 -3.51
N TYR A 53 13.42 6.22 -3.66
CA TYR A 53 12.88 7.50 -4.10
C TYR A 53 13.22 8.66 -3.13
N LYS A 54 13.07 8.45 -1.82
CA LYS A 54 13.44 9.48 -0.84
C LYS A 54 14.93 9.78 -0.88
N VAL A 55 15.78 8.76 -0.98
CA VAL A 55 17.24 8.93 -1.07
C VAL A 55 17.63 9.66 -2.35
N SER A 56 17.02 9.34 -3.49
CA SER A 56 17.35 10.02 -4.75
C SER A 56 17.08 11.52 -4.70
N ILE A 57 16.03 11.96 -4.00
CA ILE A 57 15.77 13.40 -3.81
C ILE A 57 16.93 14.08 -3.06
N TYR A 58 17.41 13.48 -1.97
CA TYR A 58 18.55 14.05 -1.23
C TYR A 58 19.83 14.07 -2.06
N LEU A 59 20.09 13.02 -2.85
CA LEU A 59 21.24 13.00 -3.76
C LEU A 59 21.16 14.11 -4.81
N ILE A 60 19.97 14.37 -5.36
CA ILE A 60 19.74 15.48 -6.30
C ILE A 60 20.02 16.83 -5.62
N VAL A 61 19.54 17.03 -4.39
CA VAL A 61 19.79 18.29 -3.64
C VAL A 61 21.28 18.47 -3.34
N ILE A 62 21.97 17.43 -2.86
CA ILE A 62 23.42 17.45 -2.61
C ILE A 62 24.17 17.79 -3.89
N TYR A 63 23.79 17.15 -5.00
CA TYR A 63 24.36 17.42 -6.31
C TYR A 63 24.21 18.89 -6.73
N VAL A 64 23.04 19.50 -6.53
CA VAL A 64 22.82 20.93 -6.80
C VAL A 64 23.69 21.81 -5.91
N ILE A 65 23.79 21.50 -4.61
CA ILE A 65 24.63 22.25 -3.66
C ILE A 65 26.12 22.20 -4.07
N LEU A 66 26.63 21.02 -4.43
CA LEU A 66 28.02 20.85 -4.86
C LEU A 66 28.32 21.65 -6.13
N ASN A 67 27.38 21.71 -7.08
CA ASN A 67 27.53 22.56 -8.27
C ASN A 67 27.56 24.05 -7.93
N ILE A 68 26.70 24.51 -7.02
CA ILE A 68 26.71 25.92 -6.56
C ILE A 68 28.05 26.26 -5.90
N ILE A 69 28.57 25.37 -5.06
CA ILE A 69 29.88 25.56 -4.41
C ILE A 69 31.00 25.61 -5.46
N SER A 70 31.02 24.69 -6.42
CA SER A 70 31.98 24.68 -7.52
C SER A 70 31.97 26.00 -8.31
N PHE A 71 30.78 26.56 -8.54
CA PHE A 71 30.60 27.86 -9.19
C PHE A 71 31.15 29.02 -8.34
N ILE A 72 30.84 29.07 -7.04
CA ILE A 72 31.30 30.14 -6.13
C ILE A 72 32.82 30.13 -5.99
N LEU A 73 33.45 28.96 -5.93
CA LEU A 73 34.90 28.78 -5.88
C LEU A 73 35.59 29.14 -7.21
N LYS A 74 34.87 29.78 -8.15
CA LYS A 74 35.32 30.20 -9.50
C LYS A 74 35.86 29.05 -10.35
N GLY A 75 35.52 27.80 -10.01
CA GLY A 75 36.02 26.63 -10.73
C GLY A 75 37.54 26.64 -10.87
N GLN A 76 38.29 26.58 -9.76
CA GLN A 76 39.74 26.24 -9.81
C GLN A 76 40.05 24.90 -10.52
N LEU A 77 39.02 24.15 -10.95
CA LEU A 77 39.10 22.95 -11.78
C LEU A 77 39.25 23.22 -13.30
N PHE A 78 38.81 24.37 -13.82
CA PHE A 78 38.82 24.66 -15.25
C PHE A 78 39.43 26.03 -15.56
N SER A 79 40.56 26.04 -16.27
CA SER A 79 41.26 27.28 -16.66
C SER A 79 40.44 28.18 -17.59
N ASN A 80 39.52 27.60 -18.38
CA ASN A 80 38.69 28.32 -19.34
C ASN A 80 37.25 28.49 -18.85
N LYS A 81 36.81 29.76 -18.72
CA LYS A 81 35.44 30.14 -18.29
C LYS A 81 34.34 29.57 -19.19
N ALA A 82 34.57 29.45 -20.50
CA ALA A 82 33.57 28.94 -21.43
C ALA A 82 33.26 27.44 -21.18
N ILE A 83 34.29 26.64 -20.87
CA ILE A 83 34.14 25.22 -20.57
C ILE A 83 33.32 25.03 -19.27
N CYS A 84 33.55 25.88 -18.27
CA CYS A 84 32.77 25.87 -17.03
C CYS A 84 31.28 26.14 -17.28
N ILE A 85 30.95 27.11 -18.14
CA ILE A 85 29.55 27.41 -18.49
C ILE A 85 28.89 26.25 -19.24
N LEU A 86 29.59 25.66 -20.22
CA LEU A 86 29.08 24.51 -20.99
C LEU A 86 28.83 23.28 -20.10
N TYR A 87 29.72 23.00 -19.15
CA TYR A 87 29.55 21.91 -18.19
C TYR A 87 28.30 22.10 -17.31
N ASN A 88 28.08 23.31 -16.79
CA ASN A 88 26.88 23.61 -15.99
C ASN A 88 25.60 23.49 -16.83
N LEU A 89 25.60 23.99 -18.08
CA LEU A 89 24.47 23.85 -18.99
C LEU A 89 24.14 22.39 -19.29
N TYR A 90 25.16 21.56 -19.56
CA TYR A 90 25.00 20.12 -19.78
C TYR A 90 24.29 19.45 -18.59
N TRP A 91 24.75 19.73 -17.37
CA TRP A 91 24.16 19.15 -16.18
C TRP A 91 22.76 19.66 -15.87
N MET A 92 22.47 20.93 -16.13
CA MET A 92 21.10 21.46 -16.01
C MET A 92 20.15 20.77 -16.98
N ILE A 93 20.55 20.61 -18.25
CA ILE A 93 19.76 19.90 -19.26
C ILE A 93 19.55 18.44 -18.83
N LEU A 94 20.59 17.76 -18.35
CA LEU A 94 20.49 16.38 -17.86
C LEU A 94 19.51 16.28 -16.68
N LEU A 95 19.55 17.23 -15.75
CA LEU A 95 18.64 17.28 -14.60
C LEU A 95 17.19 17.48 -15.04
N ILE A 96 16.94 18.41 -15.98
CA ILE A 96 15.62 18.65 -16.54
C ILE A 96 15.09 17.39 -17.23
N LEU A 97 15.93 16.70 -18.01
CA LEU A 97 15.56 15.43 -18.66
C LEU A 97 15.22 14.36 -17.61
N LEU A 98 16.04 14.19 -16.58
CA LEU A 98 15.78 13.25 -15.49
C LEU A 98 14.46 13.55 -14.76
N ILE A 99 14.19 14.82 -14.45
CA ILE A 99 12.94 15.26 -13.82
C ILE A 99 11.74 14.98 -14.75
N ASN A 100 11.85 15.27 -16.03
CA ASN A 100 10.76 15.04 -16.98
C ASN A 100 10.48 13.54 -17.18
N THR A 101 11.51 12.71 -17.31
CA THR A 101 11.36 11.25 -17.37
C THR A 101 10.75 10.72 -16.06
N TYR A 102 11.17 11.26 -14.92
CA TYR A 102 10.62 10.89 -13.62
C TYR A 102 9.14 11.26 -13.48
N ASN A 103 8.76 12.49 -13.85
CA ASN A 103 7.37 12.95 -13.85
C ASN A 103 6.50 12.11 -14.81
N PHE A 104 7.01 11.78 -15.99
CA PHE A 104 6.33 10.88 -16.94
C PHE A 104 6.08 9.48 -16.35
N ILE A 105 7.04 8.94 -15.59
CA ILE A 105 6.88 7.65 -14.90
C ILE A 105 5.83 7.74 -13.79
N ILE A 106 5.79 8.85 -13.04
CA ILE A 106 4.75 9.08 -12.03
C ILE A 106 3.36 9.19 -12.66
N ASP A 107 3.21 9.96 -13.74
CA ASP A 107 1.93 10.17 -14.41
C ASP A 107 1.37 8.87 -15.00
N LYS A 108 2.24 7.95 -15.42
CA LYS A 108 1.86 6.62 -15.87
C LYS A 108 1.49 5.64 -14.76
N LYS A 109 1.52 6.05 -13.49
CA LYS A 109 1.18 5.14 -12.39
C LYS A 109 -0.30 4.80 -12.44
N GLU A 110 -0.60 3.64 -13.00
CA GLU A 110 -1.95 3.12 -13.14
C GLU A 110 -2.61 2.91 -11.77
N TRP A 111 -3.87 3.31 -11.67
CA TRP A 111 -4.69 3.07 -10.49
C TRP A 111 -4.99 1.57 -10.35
N LYS A 112 -4.64 0.98 -9.21
CA LYS A 112 -4.68 -0.48 -9.01
C LYS A 112 -5.91 -1.01 -8.28
N PHE A 113 -6.62 -0.14 -7.56
CA PHE A 113 -7.83 -0.55 -6.84
C PHE A 113 -8.97 -0.75 -7.83
N LEU A 114 -9.86 -1.68 -7.51
CA LEU A 114 -11.08 -1.92 -8.28
C LEU A 114 -12.06 -0.73 -8.17
N GLN A 115 -12.11 -0.10 -7.00
CA GLN A 115 -12.92 1.08 -6.73
C GLN A 115 -12.37 2.32 -7.44
N THR A 116 -13.23 3.30 -7.72
CA THR A 116 -12.80 4.59 -8.27
C THR A 116 -11.96 5.39 -7.26
N LYS A 117 -11.14 6.31 -7.78
CA LYS A 117 -10.32 7.23 -6.96
C LYS A 117 -11.13 8.02 -5.92
N SER A 118 -12.36 8.42 -6.28
CA SER A 118 -13.30 9.15 -5.44
C SER A 118 -14.17 8.27 -4.54
N SER A 119 -13.92 6.96 -4.50
CA SER A 119 -14.68 6.03 -3.67
C SER A 119 -14.57 6.37 -2.18
N ILE A 120 -15.68 6.24 -1.48
CA ILE A 120 -15.82 6.53 -0.05
C ILE A 120 -14.92 5.58 0.74
N THR A 121 -14.01 6.16 1.52
CA THR A 121 -13.09 5.45 2.38
C THR A 121 -13.17 5.99 3.80
N PHE A 122 -13.29 5.09 4.76
CA PHE A 122 -13.33 5.46 6.18
C PHE A 122 -11.92 5.49 6.76
N THR A 123 -11.67 6.47 7.62
CA THR A 123 -10.42 6.58 8.37
C THR A 123 -10.70 7.21 9.74
N ASP A 124 -9.67 7.35 10.57
CA ASP A 124 -9.78 8.07 11.83
C ASP A 124 -9.00 9.38 11.78
N LYS A 125 -9.36 10.31 12.67
CA LYS A 125 -8.65 11.60 12.81
C LYS A 125 -7.17 11.42 13.11
N TYR A 126 -6.76 10.31 13.74
CA TYR A 126 -5.36 10.08 14.07
C TYR A 126 -4.51 9.83 12.83
N VAL A 127 -5.04 9.08 11.85
CA VAL A 127 -4.44 8.89 10.54
C VAL A 127 -4.51 10.19 9.73
N LEU A 128 -5.68 10.84 9.67
CA LEU A 128 -5.86 11.99 8.78
C LEU A 128 -5.21 13.29 9.28
N GLU A 129 -5.24 13.56 10.58
CA GLU A 129 -4.80 14.84 11.17
C GLU A 129 -3.46 14.67 11.90
N ASN A 130 -3.30 13.60 12.70
CA ASN A 130 -2.09 13.40 13.53
C ASN A 130 -0.95 12.65 12.81
N ASN A 131 -1.13 12.31 11.53
CA ASN A 131 -0.15 11.55 10.74
C ASN A 131 0.26 10.21 11.38
N GLU A 132 -0.63 9.59 12.14
CA GLU A 132 -0.36 8.27 12.71
C GLU A 132 -0.24 7.21 11.63
N LYS A 133 0.48 6.13 11.95
CA LYS A 133 0.65 5.00 11.03
C LYS A 133 -0.62 4.16 11.04
N ILE A 134 -1.16 3.89 9.86
CA ILE A 134 -2.23 2.91 9.68
C ILE A 134 -1.72 1.53 10.12
N LYS A 135 -2.49 0.88 11.00
CA LYS A 135 -2.23 -0.47 11.52
C LYS A 135 -3.33 -1.45 11.17
N LEU A 136 -4.48 -0.98 10.74
CA LEU A 136 -5.61 -1.83 10.40
C LEU A 136 -6.20 -1.35 9.07
N VAL A 137 -6.38 -2.26 8.13
CA VAL A 137 -7.02 -2.01 6.84
C VAL A 137 -8.15 -3.02 6.69
N VAL A 138 -9.34 -2.54 6.39
CA VAL A 138 -10.55 -3.38 6.20
C VAL A 138 -11.04 -3.17 4.78
N TYR A 139 -11.33 -4.26 4.08
CA TYR A 139 -12.11 -4.22 2.85
C TYR A 139 -13.44 -4.90 3.10
N SER A 140 -14.47 -4.09 3.33
CA SER A 140 -15.73 -4.57 3.88
C SER A 140 -16.50 -5.44 2.89
N ASN A 141 -17.10 -6.52 3.40
CA ASN A 141 -17.96 -7.39 2.61
C ASN A 141 -19.33 -6.78 2.31
N GLU A 142 -19.83 -5.89 3.17
CA GLU A 142 -21.19 -5.33 3.06
C GLU A 142 -21.26 -4.28 1.97
N ASP A 143 -20.43 -3.24 2.09
CA ASP A 143 -20.54 -2.04 1.25
C ASP A 143 -19.41 -1.90 0.22
N GLU A 144 -18.50 -2.88 0.14
CA GLU A 144 -17.27 -2.81 -0.68
C GLU A 144 -16.42 -1.55 -0.40
N SER A 145 -16.57 -1.02 0.82
CA SER A 145 -15.87 0.17 1.28
C SER A 145 -14.52 -0.20 1.89
N TRP A 146 -13.57 0.72 1.74
CA TRP A 146 -12.26 0.60 2.35
C TRP A 146 -12.22 1.35 3.67
N GLN A 147 -11.52 0.80 4.65
CA GLN A 147 -11.22 1.49 5.90
C GLN A 147 -9.72 1.43 6.20
N PHE A 148 -9.12 2.56 6.54
CA PHE A 148 -7.71 2.67 6.92
C PHE A 148 -7.59 3.32 8.30
N LEU A 149 -7.25 2.53 9.31
CA LEU A 149 -7.37 2.91 10.72
C LEU A 149 -6.02 2.82 11.44
N SER A 150 -5.82 3.67 12.44
CA SER A 150 -4.64 3.73 13.31
C SER A 150 -4.49 2.50 14.22
N GLY A 151 -5.59 1.75 14.41
CA GLY A 151 -5.69 0.64 15.36
C GLY A 151 -5.91 1.07 16.81
N ARG A 152 -6.29 2.33 17.05
CA ARG A 152 -6.81 2.81 18.34
C ARG A 152 -8.26 2.37 18.54
N GLN A 153 -8.78 2.60 19.74
CA GLN A 153 -10.19 2.40 20.04
C GLN A 153 -11.05 3.25 19.07
N LEU A 154 -12.02 2.60 18.43
CA LEU A 154 -12.86 3.21 17.42
C LEU A 154 -14.02 3.94 18.11
N ASN A 155 -14.02 5.26 18.03
CA ASN A 155 -15.14 6.11 18.42
C ASN A 155 -15.70 6.78 17.16
N THR A 156 -17.02 6.86 17.06
CA THR A 156 -17.71 7.47 15.90
C THR A 156 -17.36 8.95 15.72
N GLU A 157 -17.10 9.67 16.81
CA GLU A 157 -16.65 11.08 16.79
C GLU A 157 -15.28 11.27 16.12
N ASP A 158 -14.45 10.23 16.15
CA ASP A 158 -13.10 10.24 15.57
C ASP A 158 -13.09 9.76 14.12
N ALA A 159 -14.22 9.24 13.61
CA ALA A 159 -14.34 8.78 12.25
C ALA A 159 -14.24 9.96 11.27
N ARG A 160 -13.61 9.70 10.13
CA ARG A 160 -13.47 10.61 9.00
C ARG A 160 -13.80 9.85 7.74
N VAL A 161 -14.39 10.55 6.78
CA VAL A 161 -14.68 10.04 5.45
C VAL A 161 -13.85 10.83 4.46
N VAL A 162 -13.11 10.13 3.61
CA VAL A 162 -12.24 10.71 2.60
C VAL A 162 -12.35 9.92 1.30
N ALA A 163 -11.90 10.51 0.21
CA ALA A 163 -11.71 9.76 -1.03
C ALA A 163 -10.55 8.77 -0.89
N LEU A 164 -10.67 7.59 -1.50
CA LEU A 164 -9.60 6.58 -1.48
C LEU A 164 -8.27 7.14 -2.00
N GLU A 165 -8.30 7.98 -3.04
CA GLU A 165 -7.10 8.63 -3.58
C GLU A 165 -6.39 9.51 -2.56
N GLU A 166 -7.10 10.20 -1.65
CA GLU A 166 -6.47 11.04 -0.62
C GLU A 166 -5.61 10.21 0.34
N ILE A 167 -6.10 9.02 0.73
CA ILE A 167 -5.32 8.08 1.55
C ILE A 167 -4.08 7.61 0.79
N ILE A 168 -4.20 7.27 -0.49
CA ILE A 168 -3.07 6.77 -1.28
C ILE A 168 -2.03 7.86 -1.57
N ILE A 169 -2.46 9.11 -1.80
CA ILE A 169 -1.56 10.26 -1.95
C ILE A 169 -0.81 10.50 -0.64
N LYS A 170 -1.53 10.51 0.50
CA LYS A 170 -0.93 10.75 1.81
C LYS A 170 -0.03 9.60 2.26
N TYR A 171 -0.42 8.37 1.95
CA TYR A 171 0.26 7.14 2.34
C TYR A 171 0.53 6.20 1.14
N PRO A 172 1.49 6.53 0.24
CA PRO A 172 1.72 5.80 -1.00
C PRO A 172 2.10 4.32 -0.84
N LEU A 173 2.61 3.93 0.32
CA LEU A 173 2.95 2.54 0.63
C LEU A 173 1.73 1.63 0.70
N TYR A 174 0.57 2.18 1.06
CA TYR A 174 -0.66 1.41 1.29
C TYR A 174 -1.43 1.13 -0.01
N GLU A 175 -0.93 1.62 -1.14
CA GLU A 175 -1.42 1.21 -2.46
C GLU A 175 -1.40 -0.32 -2.61
N VAL A 176 -0.42 -1.03 -2.02
CA VAL A 176 -0.31 -2.49 -2.11
C VAL A 176 -1.51 -3.22 -1.49
N MET A 177 -2.36 -2.54 -0.72
CA MET A 177 -3.57 -3.12 -0.13
C MET A 177 -4.61 -3.52 -1.19
N TYR A 178 -4.47 -3.07 -2.44
CA TYR A 178 -5.38 -3.45 -3.54
C TYR A 178 -5.56 -4.96 -3.74
N ILE A 179 -4.61 -5.79 -3.29
CA ILE A 179 -4.69 -7.25 -3.38
C ILE A 179 -5.58 -7.87 -2.32
N LEU A 180 -5.95 -7.12 -1.27
CA LEU A 180 -6.71 -7.63 -0.14
C LEU A 180 -8.08 -8.08 -0.66
N PRO A 181 -8.48 -9.35 -0.46
CA PRO A 181 -9.79 -9.81 -0.88
C PRO A 181 -10.92 -9.14 -0.08
N LYS A 182 -12.10 -9.07 -0.70
CA LYS A 182 -13.33 -8.56 -0.06
C LYS A 182 -13.71 -9.39 1.17
N GLY A 183 -14.12 -8.72 2.25
CA GLY A 183 -14.47 -9.34 3.52
C GLY A 183 -13.28 -9.77 4.35
N TYR A 184 -12.12 -9.14 4.13
CA TYR A 184 -10.90 -9.41 4.89
C TYR A 184 -10.33 -8.14 5.51
N VAL A 185 -9.57 -8.38 6.58
CA VAL A 185 -8.94 -7.37 7.41
C VAL A 185 -7.45 -7.66 7.44
N ALA A 186 -6.64 -6.68 7.08
CA ALA A 186 -5.19 -6.71 7.25
C ALA A 186 -4.82 -5.92 8.51
N SER A 187 -4.29 -6.62 9.50
CA SER A 187 -3.79 -6.02 10.74
C SER A 187 -2.27 -6.06 10.79
N LYS A 188 -1.66 -5.00 11.33
CA LYS A 188 -0.20 -4.86 11.37
C LYS A 188 0.34 -5.31 12.72
N ALA A 189 0.92 -6.49 12.74
CA ALA A 189 1.62 -7.02 13.91
C ALA A 189 3.14 -6.87 13.74
N LYS A 190 3.75 -6.01 14.56
CA LYS A 190 5.18 -5.66 14.50
C LYS A 190 5.56 -5.09 13.13
N ASN A 191 6.07 -5.93 12.23
CA ASN A 191 6.55 -5.57 10.91
C ASN A 191 5.89 -6.35 9.76
N LYS A 192 4.93 -7.24 10.06
CA LYS A 192 4.19 -8.02 9.09
C LYS A 192 2.71 -7.64 9.12
N TRP A 193 2.06 -7.78 7.99
CA TRP A 193 0.61 -7.76 7.87
C TRP A 193 0.08 -9.17 8.07
N ILE A 194 -0.96 -9.30 8.88
CA ILE A 194 -1.69 -10.54 9.13
C ILE A 194 -3.10 -10.36 8.58
N ILE A 195 -3.56 -11.32 7.79
CA ILE A 195 -4.89 -11.26 7.16
C ILE A 195 -5.87 -12.15 7.93
N THR A 196 -7.01 -11.60 8.30
CA THR A 196 -8.11 -12.31 8.95
C THR A 196 -9.42 -12.03 8.22
N LYS A 197 -10.38 -12.96 8.24
CA LYS A 197 -11.74 -12.69 7.76
C LYS A 197 -12.35 -11.57 8.62
N GLU A 198 -13.08 -10.67 7.98
CA GLU A 198 -13.94 -9.71 8.65
C GLU A 198 -14.96 -10.49 9.48
N GLN A 199 -14.91 -10.32 10.80
CA GLN A 199 -15.91 -10.93 11.67
C GLN A 199 -17.16 -10.06 11.57
N ASN A 200 -18.19 -10.56 10.89
CA ASN A 200 -19.53 -9.99 10.98
C ASN A 200 -19.90 -9.96 12.47
N VAL A 201 -20.07 -8.76 13.03
CA VAL A 201 -20.72 -8.57 14.33
C VAL A 201 -22.22 -8.67 14.13
#